data_AF-A0A6M0CHI3-F1
#
_entry.id   AF-A0A6M0CHI3-F1
#
_cell.length_a   1.000
_cell.length_b   1.000
_cell.length_c   1.000
_cell.angle_alpha   90.00
_cell.angle_beta   90.00
_cell.angle_gamma   90.00
#
_symmetry.space_group_name_H-M   'P 1'
#
loop_
_entity.id
_entity.type
_entity.pdbx_description
1 polymer ?
#
loop_
_entity_poly.entity_id
_entity_poly.type
_entity_poly.pdbx_seq_one_letter_code
_entity_poly.pdbx_strand_id
1 'polypeptide(L)' 'MIEVEVHRSLRNFLRSQNEPQWPHNLTMARLVARALRLGRSALIQTGCPPGSNNQQYQLSY' A
#
# COMPACT_ATOMS: atom_id res chain seq x y z
N MET A 1 13.10 -10.47 -0.23
CA MET A 1 12.46 -10.91 1.03
C MET A 1 11.55 -9.85 1.63
N ILE A 2 11.94 -8.56 1.70
CA ILE A 2 11.13 -7.48 2.31
C ILE A 2 9.72 -7.29 1.72
N GLU A 3 9.55 -7.44 0.41
CA GLU A 3 8.24 -7.29 -0.27
C GLU A 3 7.20 -8.31 0.20
N VAL A 4 7.63 -9.55 0.46
CA VAL A 4 6.74 -10.64 0.90
C VAL A 4 6.26 -10.39 2.33
N GLU A 5 7.12 -9.87 3.19
CA GLU A 5 6.82 -9.56 4.58
C GLU A 5 5.86 -8.36 4.67
N VAL A 6 6.11 -7.30 3.90
CA VAL A 6 5.21 -6.15 3.80
C VAL A 6 3.83 -6.56 3.27
N HIS A 7 3.79 -7.42 2.25
CA HIS A 7 2.51 -7.91 1.73
C HIS A 7 1.74 -8.72 2.78
N ARG A 8 2.41 -9.59 3.56
CA ARG A 8 1.79 -10.37 4.64
C ARG A 8 1.25 -9.46 5.75
N SER A 9 2.03 -8.48 6.20
CA SER A 9 1.62 -7.53 7.23
C SER A 9 0.44 -6.67 6.78
N LEU A 10 0.48 -6.15 5.54
CA LEU A 10 -0.64 -5.38 4.98
C LEU A 10 -1.90 -6.24 4.86
N ARG A 11 -1.76 -7.49 4.42
CA ARG A 11 -2.90 -8.42 4.29
C ARG A 11 -3.53 -8.77 5.64
N ASN A 12 -2.73 -8.95 6.68
CA ASN A 12 -3.23 -9.17 8.04
C ASN A 12 -3.95 -7.94 8.58
N PHE A 13 -3.41 -6.74 8.35
CA PHE A 13 -4.06 -5.49 8.72
C PHE A 13 -5.40 -5.26 7.99
N LEU A 14 -5.47 -5.53 6.68
CA LEU A 14 -6.72 -5.39 5.93
C LEU A 14 -7.79 -6.39 6.40
N ARG A 15 -7.38 -7.59 6.83
CA ARG A 15 -8.27 -8.56 7.44
C ARG A 15 -8.82 -8.08 8.79
N SER A 16 -8.01 -7.43 9.63
CA SER A 16 -8.48 -6.90 10.92
C SER A 16 -9.42 -5.71 10.76
N GLN A 17 -9.23 -4.90 9.70
CA GLN A 17 -10.09 -3.75 9.41
C GLN A 17 -11.41 -4.11 8.71
N ASN A 18 -11.63 -5.40 8.40
CA ASN A 18 -12.84 -5.89 7.73
C ASN A 18 -13.13 -5.17 6.38
N GLU A 19 -12.07 -4.68 5.72
CA GLU A 19 -12.08 -3.99 4.43
C GLU A 19 -11.43 -4.89 3.37
N PRO A 20 -12.14 -5.92 2.88
CA PRO A 20 -11.60 -6.90 1.94
C PRO A 20 -11.39 -6.33 0.53
N GLN A 21 -11.97 -5.17 0.22
CA GLN A 21 -12.11 -4.67 -1.15
C GLN A 21 -11.35 -3.37 -1.38
N TRP A 22 -10.13 -3.25 -0.85
CA TRP A 22 -9.20 -2.20 -1.28
C TRP A 22 -8.47 -2.64 -2.56
N PRO A 23 -8.89 -2.19 -3.77
CA PRO A 23 -8.39 -2.71 -5.05
C PRO A 23 -6.89 -2.48 -5.28
N HIS A 24 -6.25 -1.66 -4.45
CA HIS A 24 -4.88 -1.19 -4.65
C HIS A 24 -3.91 -1.56 -3.52
N ASN A 25 -4.33 -2.49 -2.65
CA ASN A 25 -3.50 -3.02 -1.57
C ASN A 25 -2.12 -3.51 -2.04
N LEU A 26 -2.02 -4.15 -3.20
CA LEU A 26 -0.78 -4.65 -3.77
C LEU A 26 0.16 -3.51 -4.19
N THR A 27 -0.38 -2.45 -4.81
CA THR A 27 0.40 -1.27 -5.18
C THR A 27 0.97 -0.60 -3.93
N MET A 28 0.14 -0.41 -2.91
CA MET A 28 0.56 0.17 -1.64
C MET A 28 1.61 -0.68 -0.91
N ALA A 29 1.43 -2.00 -0.87
CA ALA A 29 2.44 -2.91 -0.32
C ALA A 29 3.79 -2.78 -1.03
N ARG A 30 3.79 -2.68 -2.37
CA ARG A 30 5.02 -2.54 -3.17
C ARG A 30 5.70 -1.19 -2.95
N LEU A 31 4.92 -0.11 -2.82
CA LEU A 31 5.44 1.22 -2.52
C LEU A 31 6.09 1.28 -1.14
N VAL A 32 5.44 0.74 -0.11
CA VAL A 32 6.00 0.64 1.25
C VAL A 32 7.26 -0.23 1.27
N ALA A 33 7.23 -1.39 0.63
CA ALA A 33 8.40 -2.26 0.55
C ALA A 33 9.59 -1.59 -0.15
N ARG A 34 9.32 -0.82 -1.21
CA ARG A 34 10.34 -0.04 -1.91
C ARG A 34 10.91 1.06 -1.00
N ALA A 35 10.07 1.79 -0.27
CA ALA A 35 10.51 2.82 0.65
C ALA A 35 11.43 2.26 1.75
N LEU A 36 11.01 1.16 2.38
CA LEU A 36 11.79 0.46 3.40
C LEU A 36 13.11 -0.06 2.84
N ARG A 37 13.11 -0.66 1.63
CA ARG A 37 14.33 -1.13 0.97
C ARG A 37 15.31 0.00 0.68
N LEU A 38 14.81 1.19 0.35
CA LEU A 38 15.63 2.36 0.07
C LEU A 38 16.06 3.11 1.33
N GLY A 39 15.59 2.69 2.52
CA GLY A 39 15.94 3.31 3.80
C GLY A 39 15.54 4.79 3.90
N ARG A 40 14.55 5.21 3.10
CA ARG A 40 14.12 6.62 3.03
C ARG A 40 12.68 6.76 3.49
N SER A 41 12.40 7.88 4.14
CA SER A 41 11.04 8.34 4.35
C SER A 41 10.36 8.51 2.99
N ALA A 42 9.14 7.97 2.86
CA ALA A 42 8.33 8.12 1.66
C ALA A 42 6.94 8.59 2.08
N LEU A 43 6.46 9.67 1.45
CA LEU A 43 5.09 10.14 1.62
C LEU A 43 4.25 9.53 0.52
N ILE A 44 3.23 8.75 0.91
CA ILE A 44 2.34 8.10 -0.04
C ILE A 44 0.97 8.76 0.06
N GLN A 45 0.59 9.50 -0.98
CA GLN A 45 -0.72 10.14 -1.03
C GLN A 45 -1.74 9.17 -1.63
N THR A 46 -2.57 8.61 -0.76
CA THR A 46 -3.73 7.80 -1.15
C THR A 46 -4.91 8.73 -1.45
N GLY A 47 -4.79 9.49 -2.53
CA GLY A 47 -5.84 10.41 -2.98
C GLY A 47 -7.03 9.65 -3.55
N CYS A 48 -7.85 8.99 -2.74
CA CYS A 48 -9.19 8.63 -3.14
C CYS A 48 -10.10 8.21 -1.96
N PRO A 49 -11.35 8.72 -1.88
CA PRO A 49 -12.38 8.10 -1.06
C PRO A 49 -12.70 6.66 -1.54
N PRO A 50 -13.10 5.75 -0.64
CA PRO A 50 -13.43 4.38 -1.00
C PRO A 50 -14.62 4.37 -1.98
N GLY A 51 -14.39 4.00 -3.24
CA GLY A 51 -15.43 3.93 -4.27
C GLY A 51 -14.98 4.22 -5.71
N SER A 52 -13.82 4.84 -5.92
CA SER A 52 -13.28 5.05 -7.27
C SER A 52 -12.26 3.95 -7.62
N ASN A 53 -12.68 2.99 -8.44
CA ASN A 53 -11.90 1.81 -8.81
C ASN A 53 -10.74 2.08 -9.80
N ASN A 54 -10.40 3.34 -10.11
CA ASN A 54 -9.60 3.63 -11.31
C ASN A 54 -8.58 4.79 -11.21
N GLN A 55 -8.08 5.14 -10.01
CA GLN A 55 -7.09 6.22 -9.89
C GLN A 55 -5.68 5.74 -9.54
N GLN A 56 -4.69 6.39 -10.15
CA GLN A 56 -3.27 6.07 -10.07
C GLN A 56 -2.66 6.67 -8.79
N TYR A 57 -1.94 5.85 -8.01
CA TYR A 57 -1.19 6.30 -6.84
C TYR A 57 0.01 7.11 -7.31
N GLN A 58 0.06 8.39 -6.93
CA GLN A 58 1.23 9.23 -7.16
C GLN A 58 2.19 9.09 -5.98
N LEU A 59 3.48 8.96 -6.30
CA LEU A 59 4.55 8.87 -5.31
C LEU A 59 5.44 10.09 -5.43
N SER A 60 5.58 10.84 -4.33
CA SER A 60 6.52 11.95 -4.21
C SER A 60 7.78 11.45 -3.48
N TYR A 61 8.96 11.83 -3.97
CA TYR A 61 10.27 11.46 -3.40
C TYR A 61 10.94 12.63 -2.70
#